data_AF-A0A5K0YBF2-F1
#
_entry.id   AF-A0A5K0YBF2-F1
#
_cell.length_a   1.000
_cell.length_b   1.000
_cell.length_c   1.000
_cell.angle_alpha   90.00
_cell.angle_beta   90.00
_cell.angle_gamma   90.00
#
_symmetry.space_group_name_H-M   'P 1'
#
loop_
_entity.id
_entity.type
_entity.pdbx_description
1 polymer ?
#
loop_
_entity_poly.entity_id
_entity_poly.type
_entity_poly.pdbx_seq_one_letter_code
_entity_poly.pdbx_strand_id
1 'polypeptide(L)'
;DTLYCEDVEEREDAGTPGIVQKIRAALAFAVKEYTGHALIYHKEKALATMSVARLLSNPRVKVLGNPGLHHQPVISFLIYPLEAPERGGKHLHCRLVTRLLNDLFGVQARGGCACAGPYGHCLLGIGSGLSKAIRSVIEM
;
A
#
# COMPACT_ATOMS: atom_id res chain seq x y z
N ASP A 1 4.23 41.50 -28.13
CA ASP A 1 3.31 41.15 -27.03
C ASP A 1 2.95 39.68 -27.08
N THR A 2 3.26 38.95 -26.02
CA THR A 2 2.85 37.53 -25.87
C THR A 2 1.49 37.52 -25.18
N LEU A 3 0.46 37.02 -25.88
CA LEU A 3 -0.86 36.76 -25.31
C LEU A 3 -0.84 35.40 -24.62
N TYR A 4 -1.15 35.38 -23.32
CA TYR A 4 -1.36 34.15 -22.56
C TYR A 4 -2.85 33.78 -22.57
N CYS A 5 -3.16 32.48 -22.50
CA CYS A 5 -4.53 32.04 -22.25
C CYS A 5 -4.92 32.38 -20.80
N GLU A 6 -6.09 32.98 -20.63
CA GLU A 6 -6.65 33.33 -19.31
C GLU A 6 -7.21 32.09 -18.58
N ASP A 7 -7.52 31.01 -19.29
CA ASP A 7 -7.99 29.77 -18.70
C ASP A 7 -6.83 28.98 -18.07
N VAL A 8 -6.91 28.78 -16.75
CA VAL A 8 -5.89 28.07 -15.97
C VAL A 8 -5.84 26.59 -16.37
N GLU A 9 -6.96 25.96 -16.69
CA GLU A 9 -6.99 24.54 -17.06
C GLU A 9 -6.33 24.32 -18.42
N GLU A 10 -6.61 25.21 -19.39
CA GLU A 10 -6.00 25.14 -20.73
C GLU A 10 -4.49 25.40 -20.68
N ARG A 11 -4.03 26.25 -19.76
CA ARG A 11 -2.60 26.49 -19.53
C ARG A 11 -1.87 25.26 -18.97
N GLU A 12 -2.52 24.47 -18.12
CA GLU A 12 -1.93 23.28 -17.51
C GLU A 12 -2.06 22.03 -18.41
N ASP A 13 -2.89 22.09 -19.46
CA ASP A 13 -3.16 21.00 -20.41
C ASP A 13 -2.55 21.25 -21.79
N ALA A 14 -1.28 21.67 -21.82
CA ALA A 14 -0.59 22.02 -23.05
C ALA A 14 -0.35 20.82 -23.99
N GLY A 15 -0.60 21.02 -25.28
CA GLY A 15 -0.37 20.02 -26.32
C GLY A 15 -1.57 19.10 -26.56
N THR A 16 -1.36 17.98 -27.25
CA THR A 16 -2.44 17.00 -27.45
C THR A 16 -2.69 16.24 -26.15
N PRO A 17 -3.87 16.36 -25.52
CA PRO A 17 -4.14 15.66 -24.28
C PRO A 17 -4.26 14.15 -24.54
N GLY A 18 -4.15 13.36 -23.48
CA GLY A 18 -4.50 11.94 -23.51
C GLY A 18 -6.01 11.73 -23.68
N ILE A 19 -6.55 11.99 -24.88
CA ILE A 19 -8.00 12.00 -25.16
C ILE A 19 -8.66 10.72 -24.66
N VAL A 20 -8.13 9.55 -25.05
CA VAL A 20 -8.68 8.25 -24.65
C VAL A 20 -8.52 8.01 -23.14
N GLN A 21 -7.43 8.47 -22.53
CA GLN A 21 -7.19 8.37 -21.09
C GLN A 21 -8.20 9.20 -20.30
N LYS A 22 -8.50 10.44 -20.75
CA LYS A 22 -9.51 11.32 -20.16
C LYS A 22 -10.91 10.70 -20.26
N ILE A 23 -11.27 10.14 -21.41
CA ILE A 23 -12.53 9.41 -21.58
C ILE A 23 -12.61 8.22 -20.60
N ARG A 24 -11.56 7.41 -20.48
CA ARG A 24 -11.52 6.28 -19.53
C ARG A 24 -11.62 6.73 -18.08
N ALA A 25 -10.97 7.83 -17.71
CA ALA A 25 -11.05 8.40 -16.37
C ALA A 25 -12.48 8.90 -16.05
N ALA A 26 -13.11 9.61 -16.99
CA ALA A 26 -14.49 10.06 -16.85
C ALA A 26 -15.46 8.87 -16.67
N LEU A 27 -15.30 7.80 -17.46
CA LEU A 27 -16.11 6.58 -17.31
C LEU A 27 -15.88 5.89 -15.95
N ALA A 28 -14.64 5.85 -15.45
CA ALA A 28 -14.36 5.31 -14.13
C ALA A 28 -15.03 6.13 -13.01
N PHE A 29 -15.06 7.46 -13.13
CA PHE A 29 -15.82 8.32 -12.22
C PHE A 29 -17.32 8.07 -12.32
N ALA A 30 -17.87 7.94 -13.53
CA ALA A 30 -19.29 7.64 -13.71
C ALA A 30 -19.71 6.32 -13.04
N VAL A 31 -18.89 5.27 -13.15
CA VAL A 31 -19.13 3.99 -12.45
C VAL A 31 -19.07 4.15 -10.93
N LYS A 32 -18.10 4.90 -10.41
CA LYS A 32 -17.96 5.19 -8.99
C LYS A 32 -19.19 5.96 -8.45
N GLU A 33 -19.63 6.98 -9.18
CA GLU A 33 -20.81 7.79 -8.82
C GLU A 33 -22.08 6.97 -8.84
N TYR A 34 -22.28 6.16 -9.89
CA TYR A 34 -23.40 5.23 -9.98
C TYR A 34 -23.43 4.22 -8.82
N THR A 35 -22.26 3.70 -8.42
CA THR A 35 -22.13 2.77 -7.29
C THR A 35 -22.45 3.45 -5.95
N GLY A 36 -22.11 4.73 -5.82
CA GLY A 36 -22.35 5.53 -4.62
C GLY A 36 -21.25 5.39 -3.56
N HIS A 37 -20.82 6.52 -3.01
CA HIS A 37 -19.71 6.60 -2.05
C HIS A 37 -20.02 5.87 -0.74
N ALA A 38 -21.25 5.97 -0.23
CA ALA A 38 -21.64 5.32 1.01
C ALA A 38 -21.55 3.79 0.91
N LEU A 39 -22.00 3.22 -0.22
CA LEU A 39 -21.92 1.77 -0.44
C LEU A 39 -20.46 1.29 -0.50
N ILE A 40 -19.60 2.00 -1.24
CA ILE A 40 -18.17 1.71 -1.32
C ILE A 40 -17.56 1.75 0.09
N TYR A 41 -17.79 2.84 0.83
CA TYR A 41 -17.27 3.00 2.19
C TYR A 41 -17.69 1.86 3.12
N HIS A 42 -18.98 1.50 3.13
CA HIS A 42 -19.47 0.42 4.00
C HIS A 42 -18.86 -0.95 3.63
N LYS A 43 -18.72 -1.24 2.34
CA LYS A 43 -18.07 -2.48 1.88
C LYS A 43 -16.59 -2.53 2.24
N GLU A 44 -15.86 -1.44 1.99
CA GLU A 44 -14.43 -1.33 2.33
C GLU A 44 -14.21 -1.48 3.83
N LYS A 45 -15.02 -0.82 4.65
CA LYS A 45 -14.95 -0.93 6.10
C LYS A 45 -15.22 -2.35 6.57
N ALA A 46 -16.25 -3.01 6.06
CA ALA A 46 -16.57 -4.39 6.43
C ALA A 46 -15.42 -5.36 6.09
N LEU A 47 -14.86 -5.25 4.87
CA LEU A 47 -13.74 -6.07 4.42
C LEU A 47 -12.47 -5.80 5.22
N ALA A 48 -12.17 -4.53 5.52
CA ALA A 48 -11.02 -4.13 6.34
C ALA A 48 -11.13 -4.71 7.75
N THR A 49 -12.29 -4.55 8.41
CA THR A 49 -12.54 -5.08 9.76
C THR A 49 -12.38 -6.60 9.80
N MET A 50 -12.99 -7.32 8.85
CA MET A 50 -12.86 -8.78 8.75
C MET A 50 -11.40 -9.21 8.57
N SER A 51 -10.68 -8.52 7.68
CA SER A 51 -9.28 -8.85 7.37
C SER A 51 -8.36 -8.59 8.56
N VAL A 52 -8.51 -7.47 9.25
CA VAL A 52 -7.74 -7.15 10.47
C VAL A 52 -8.03 -8.16 11.57
N ALA A 53 -9.31 -8.47 11.84
CA ALA A 53 -9.68 -9.46 12.84
C ALA A 53 -9.04 -10.84 12.54
N ARG A 54 -9.06 -11.27 11.27
CA ARG A 54 -8.43 -12.53 10.85
C ARG A 54 -6.91 -12.50 11.02
N LEU A 55 -6.24 -11.41 10.65
CA LEU A 55 -4.78 -11.30 10.77
C LEU A 55 -4.34 -11.25 12.23
N LEU A 56 -5.03 -10.48 13.08
CA LEU A 56 -4.72 -10.38 14.52
C LEU A 56 -4.97 -11.70 15.27
N SER A 57 -5.86 -12.55 14.78
CA SER A 57 -6.06 -13.89 15.36
C SER A 57 -4.87 -14.84 15.14
N ASN A 58 -3.93 -14.49 14.24
CA ASN A 58 -2.77 -15.32 13.94
C ASN A 58 -1.52 -14.79 14.66
N PRO A 59 -0.96 -15.52 15.64
CA PRO A 59 0.21 -15.07 16.41
C PRO A 59 1.49 -14.93 15.56
N ARG A 60 1.52 -15.52 14.36
CA ARG A 60 2.65 -15.42 13.42
C ARG A 60 2.54 -14.22 12.48
N VAL A 61 1.46 -13.45 12.56
CA VAL A 61 1.26 -12.25 11.76
C VAL A 61 1.38 -11.02 12.65
N LYS A 62 2.27 -10.11 12.29
CA LYS A 62 2.32 -8.77 12.89
C LYS A 62 1.73 -7.76 11.93
N VAL A 63 0.55 -7.25 12.25
CA VAL A 63 -0.02 -6.11 11.54
C VAL A 63 0.80 -4.86 11.86
N LEU A 64 1.16 -4.10 10.83
CA LEU A 64 1.92 -2.85 10.96
C LEU A 64 0.96 -1.67 11.08
N GLY A 65 1.37 -0.66 11.85
CA GLY A 65 0.51 0.49 12.18
C GLY A 65 -0.41 0.20 13.36
N ASN A 66 -1.45 1.03 13.52
CA ASN A 66 -2.43 0.86 14.59
C ASN A 66 -3.75 0.31 14.02
N PRO A 67 -4.07 -0.98 14.24
CA PRO A 67 -5.30 -1.60 13.73
C PRO A 67 -6.57 -1.10 14.41
N GLY A 68 -6.47 -0.37 15.53
CA GLY A 68 -7.61 0.19 16.25
C GLY A 68 -8.07 1.56 15.73
N LEU A 69 -7.32 2.19 14.82
CA LEU A 69 -7.69 3.45 14.20
C LEU A 69 -8.39 3.24 12.86
N HIS A 70 -9.12 4.24 12.41
CA HIS A 70 -9.65 4.25 11.05
C HIS A 70 -8.50 4.21 10.04
N HIS A 71 -8.55 3.27 9.10
CA HIS A 71 -7.58 3.13 8.04
C HIS A 71 -8.27 2.75 6.72
N GLN A 72 -7.61 3.06 5.60
CA GLN A 72 -8.00 2.57 4.28
C GLN A 72 -7.96 1.03 4.25
N PRO A 73 -8.70 0.35 3.36
CA PRO A 73 -8.74 -1.12 3.26
C PRO A 73 -7.44 -1.72 2.67
N VAL A 74 -6.30 -1.25 3.14
CA VAL A 74 -4.95 -1.69 2.78
C VAL A 74 -4.22 -2.03 4.07
N ILE A 75 -3.83 -3.29 4.24
CA ILE A 75 -3.24 -3.78 5.48
C ILE A 75 -1.81 -4.23 5.20
N SER A 76 -0.86 -3.59 5.88
CA SER A 76 0.54 -3.99 5.85
C SER A 76 0.84 -4.92 7.01
N PHE A 77 1.54 -6.03 6.76
CA PHE A 77 1.84 -7.01 7.80
C PHE A 77 3.17 -7.74 7.53
N LEU A 78 3.70 -8.36 8.57
CA LEU A 78 4.85 -9.24 8.54
C LEU A 78 4.41 -10.66 8.92
N ILE A 79 5.10 -11.66 8.38
CA ILE A 79 4.93 -13.08 8.75
C ILE A 79 6.20 -13.56 9.43
N TYR A 80 6.06 -14.25 10.56
CA TYR A 80 7.17 -14.86 11.30
C TYR A 80 7.20 -16.38 11.09
N PRO A 81 8.38 -17.00 10.89
CA PRO A 81 8.49 -18.45 10.84
C PRO A 81 8.13 -19.10 12.18
N LEU A 82 7.81 -20.39 12.16
CA LEU A 82 7.39 -21.13 13.36
C LEU A 82 8.47 -21.17 14.45
N GLU A 83 9.74 -21.19 14.04
CA GLU A 83 10.89 -21.23 14.95
C GLU A 83 11.25 -19.85 15.51
N ALA A 84 10.68 -18.76 14.97
CA ALA A 84 10.95 -17.44 15.50
C ALA A 84 10.35 -17.29 16.90
N PRO A 85 11.09 -16.67 17.85
CA PRO A 85 10.52 -16.28 19.14
C PRO A 85 9.35 -15.31 18.91
N GLU A 86 8.31 -15.42 19.73
CA GLU A 86 7.05 -14.66 19.58
C GLU A 86 7.25 -13.14 19.55
N ARG A 87 8.37 -12.64 20.09
CA ARG A 87 8.73 -11.22 20.10
C ARG A 87 10.20 -11.05 19.72
N GLY A 88 10.46 -10.61 18.49
CA GLY A 88 11.79 -10.14 18.08
C GLY A 88 12.58 -11.07 17.15
N GLY A 89 11.99 -12.16 16.65
CA GLY A 89 12.63 -13.00 15.63
C GLY A 89 12.73 -12.33 14.25
N LYS A 90 13.52 -12.92 13.35
CA LYS A 90 13.55 -12.49 11.94
C LYS A 90 12.23 -12.87 11.27
N HIS A 91 11.54 -11.90 10.68
CA HIS A 91 10.37 -12.17 9.85
C HIS A 91 10.79 -12.72 8.49
N LEU A 92 9.87 -13.39 7.80
CA LEU A 92 10.07 -13.82 6.42
C LEU A 92 10.28 -12.60 5.51
N HIS A 93 11.11 -12.77 4.49
CA HIS A 93 11.34 -11.72 3.51
C HIS A 93 10.07 -11.46 2.70
N CYS A 94 9.69 -10.19 2.53
CA CYS A 94 8.41 -9.83 1.89
C CYS A 94 8.24 -10.41 0.49
N ARG A 95 9.31 -10.45 -0.33
CA ARG A 95 9.27 -11.05 -1.67
C ARG A 95 9.00 -12.56 -1.66
N LEU A 96 9.47 -13.27 -0.63
CA LEU A 96 9.17 -14.69 -0.48
C LEU A 96 7.68 -14.86 -0.19
N VAL A 97 7.15 -14.10 0.78
CA VAL A 97 5.73 -14.15 1.16
C VAL A 97 4.83 -13.83 -0.03
N THR A 98 5.08 -12.73 -0.74
CA THR A 98 4.26 -12.36 -1.90
C THR A 98 4.31 -13.38 -3.02
N ARG A 99 5.46 -14.02 -3.23
CA ARG A 99 5.60 -15.09 -4.21
C ARG A 99 4.80 -16.33 -3.83
N LEU A 100 4.87 -16.75 -2.57
CA LEU A 100 4.10 -17.90 -2.08
C LEU A 100 2.58 -17.63 -2.11
N LEU A 101 2.14 -16.41 -1.76
CA LEU A 101 0.74 -16.00 -1.87
C LEU A 101 0.24 -16.12 -3.31
N ASN A 102 1.03 -15.67 -4.27
CA ASN A 102 0.67 -15.75 -5.68
C ASN A 102 0.72 -17.20 -6.21
N ASP A 103 1.85 -17.89 -6.03
CA ASP A 103 2.14 -19.15 -6.71
C ASP A 103 1.34 -20.33 -6.11
N LEU A 104 1.01 -20.28 -4.81
CA LEU A 104 0.28 -21.36 -4.13
C LEU A 104 -1.22 -21.07 -3.96
N PHE A 105 -1.61 -19.79 -3.88
CA PHE A 105 -2.97 -19.41 -3.52
C PHE A 105 -3.63 -18.42 -4.50
N GLY A 106 -2.92 -17.96 -5.53
CA GLY A 106 -3.42 -16.96 -6.48
C GLY A 106 -3.69 -15.59 -5.85
N VAL A 107 -3.16 -15.33 -4.65
CA VAL A 107 -3.37 -14.08 -3.91
C VAL A 107 -2.28 -13.08 -4.31
N GLN A 108 -2.68 -12.03 -5.00
CA GLN A 108 -1.78 -10.95 -5.38
C GLN A 108 -1.56 -10.00 -4.20
N ALA A 109 -0.29 -9.81 -3.83
CA ALA A 109 0.12 -8.91 -2.77
C ALA A 109 1.39 -8.16 -3.17
N ARG A 110 1.65 -7.01 -2.52
CA ARG A 110 2.82 -6.18 -2.78
C ARG A 110 3.80 -6.24 -1.60
N GLY A 111 5.05 -6.52 -1.90
CA GLY A 111 6.16 -6.50 -0.94
C GLY A 111 7.00 -5.24 -1.10
N GLY A 112 7.68 -4.82 -0.04
CA GLY A 112 8.60 -3.69 -0.03
C GLY A 112 8.05 -2.46 0.70
N CYS A 113 8.66 -1.30 0.46
CA CYS A 113 8.37 -0.08 1.22
C CYS A 113 7.19 0.75 0.68
N ALA A 114 6.50 0.30 -0.39
CA ALA A 114 5.33 0.98 -0.98
C ALA A 114 5.54 2.49 -1.24
N CYS A 115 6.73 2.89 -1.69
CA CYS A 115 7.14 4.30 -1.89
C CYS A 115 7.16 5.15 -0.60
N ALA A 116 7.10 4.51 0.58
CA ALA A 116 7.09 5.12 1.90
C ALA A 116 8.28 4.63 2.75
N GLY A 117 9.49 4.64 2.16
CA GLY A 117 10.73 4.15 2.79
C GLY A 117 10.95 4.62 4.23
N PRO A 118 10.93 5.94 4.51
CA PRO A 118 11.08 6.46 5.87
C PRO A 118 10.00 5.97 6.84
N TYR A 119 8.75 5.88 6.39
CA TYR A 119 7.67 5.38 7.23
C TYR A 119 7.82 3.87 7.50
N GLY A 120 8.26 3.11 6.51
CA GLY A 120 8.64 1.70 6.67
C GLY A 120 9.74 1.51 7.70
N HIS A 121 10.75 2.39 7.71
CA HIS A 121 11.78 2.37 8.75
C HIS A 121 11.20 2.60 10.15
N CYS A 122 10.32 3.58 10.32
CA CYS A 122 9.64 3.82 11.60
C CYS A 122 8.83 2.59 12.07
N LEU A 123 8.04 1.99 11.17
CA LEU A 123 7.22 0.80 11.48
C LEU A 123 8.05 -0.43 11.84
N LEU A 124 9.24 -0.56 11.26
CA LEU A 124 10.15 -1.69 11.47
C LEU A 124 11.20 -1.43 12.56
N GLY A 125 11.21 -0.25 13.17
CA GLY A 125 12.22 0.13 14.17
C GLY A 125 13.62 0.30 13.59
N ILE A 126 13.74 0.60 12.29
CA ILE A 126 15.01 0.81 11.61
C ILE A 126 15.47 2.26 11.82
N GLY A 127 16.33 2.46 12.82
CA GLY A 127 16.96 3.76 13.06
C GLY A 127 18.01 4.13 12.00
N SER A 128 18.49 5.38 12.06
CA SER A 128 19.52 5.91 11.13
C SER A 128 20.80 5.05 11.11
N GLY A 129 21.25 4.55 12.27
CA GLY A 129 22.43 3.69 12.36
C GLY A 129 22.26 2.37 11.60
N LEU A 130 21.16 1.65 11.84
CA LEU A 130 20.85 0.41 11.14
C LEU A 130 20.62 0.65 9.64
N SER A 131 19.93 1.73 9.27
CA SER A 131 19.73 2.12 7.88
C SER A 131 21.05 2.32 7.14
N LYS A 132 22.03 3.01 7.75
CA LYS A 132 23.36 3.21 7.17
C LYS A 132 24.14 1.89 7.07
N ALA A 133 24.05 1.03 8.07
CA ALA A 133 24.69 -0.29 8.06
C ALA A 133 24.12 -1.21 6.96
N ILE A 134 22.80 -1.20 6.75
CA ILE A 134 22.17 -1.93 5.63
C ILE A 134 22.69 -1.39 4.30
N ARG A 135 22.75 -0.06 4.13
CA ARG A 135 23.23 0.57 2.91
C ARG A 135 24.68 0.20 2.61
N SER A 136 25.57 0.21 3.60
CA SER A 136 26.98 -0.14 3.39
C SER A 136 27.18 -1.58 2.93
N VAL A 137 26.29 -2.51 3.29
CA VAL A 137 26.36 -3.91 2.84
C VAL A 137 25.97 -4.06 1.36
N ILE A 138 25.17 -3.13 0.82
CA ILE A 138 24.72 -3.16 -0.59
C ILE A 138 25.71 -2.44 -1.52
N GLU A 139 26.42 -1.44 -0.99
CA GLU A 139 27.40 -0.65 -1.76
C GLU A 139 28.81 -1.29 -1.82
N MET A 140 29.02 -2.43 -1.16
CA MET A 140 30.22 -3.28 -1.28
C MET A 140 30.04 -4.30 -2.40
#